data_AF-A0A3P9LPS2-F1
#
_entry.id   AF-A0A3P9LPS2-F1
#
_cell.length_a   1.000
_cell.length_b   1.000
_cell.length_c   1.000
_cell.angle_alpha   90.00
_cell.angle_beta   90.00
_cell.angle_gamma   90.00
#
_symmetry.space_group_name_H-M   'P 1'
#
loop_
_entity.id
_entity.type
_entity.pdbx_description
1 polymer ?
#
loop_
_entity_poly.entity_id
_entity_poly.type
_entity_poly.pdbx_seq_one_letter_code
_entity_poly.pdbx_strand_id
1 'polypeptide(L)'
;MADGGGEDRAEGAEPRGAEGGEDVFDDPILEQGAVVLRGYVIERINLQDPGLYVSSEDLGGSPNEQEDPQIKEVVEQLLKIADDINRNAVLQQLINQASGSGAQDIFMEVARSIFADGINWGRVVALFHLAYKFIYKALTTNHLETIRMIISWVLQVIKEVLYPWLVQQGGWVGVIQRFSRWRTLTVAASIVLLAAFVYYRKTR
;
A
#
# COMPACT_ATOMS: atom_id res chain seq x y z
N MET A 1 48.62 -29.74 -63.13
CA MET A 1 47.70 -28.84 -62.43
C MET A 1 48.24 -28.72 -61.01
N ALA A 2 48.85 -27.57 -60.69
CA ALA A 2 49.48 -27.23 -59.41
C ALA A 2 48.40 -26.69 -58.44
N ASP A 3 48.36 -27.11 -57.16
CA ASP A 3 48.98 -26.47 -55.98
C ASP A 3 48.54 -25.00 -55.82
N GLY A 4 47.98 -24.49 -54.73
CA GLY A 4 47.78 -24.93 -53.35
C GLY A 4 47.41 -23.68 -52.53
N GLY A 5 47.16 -23.84 -51.22
CA GLY A 5 47.26 -22.76 -50.24
C GLY A 5 45.98 -21.98 -49.91
N GLY A 6 45.57 -22.05 -48.65
CA GLY A 6 44.40 -21.38 -48.10
C GLY A 6 44.68 -19.96 -47.60
N GLU A 7 43.62 -19.34 -47.08
CA GLU A 7 43.71 -18.17 -46.19
C GLU A 7 42.45 -18.14 -45.31
N ASP A 8 42.55 -18.78 -44.15
CA ASP A 8 41.83 -18.36 -42.96
C ASP A 8 42.33 -16.96 -42.59
N ARG A 9 41.45 -15.96 -42.60
CA ARG A 9 41.67 -14.69 -41.91
C ARG A 9 40.48 -14.36 -41.01
N ALA A 10 40.86 -14.12 -39.78
CA ALA A 10 40.03 -13.88 -38.61
C ALA A 10 39.53 -12.43 -38.51
N GLU A 11 38.71 -12.26 -37.48
CA GLU A 11 38.43 -11.04 -36.70
C GLU A 11 37.27 -10.16 -37.10
N GLY A 12 36.31 -10.08 -36.18
CA GLY A 12 35.87 -8.76 -35.69
C GLY A 12 34.37 -8.53 -35.75
N ALA A 13 33.64 -9.02 -34.74
CA ALA A 13 32.77 -8.19 -33.89
C ALA A 13 31.84 -9.10 -33.08
N GLU A 14 32.18 -9.32 -31.81
CA GLU A 14 31.15 -9.56 -30.81
C GLU A 14 30.31 -8.28 -30.66
N PRO A 15 28.98 -8.33 -30.77
CA PRO A 15 28.15 -7.35 -30.12
C PRO A 15 28.09 -7.74 -28.64
N ARG A 16 28.95 -7.05 -27.88
CA ARG A 16 28.62 -6.39 -26.61
C ARG A 16 27.36 -6.89 -25.94
N GLY A 17 27.54 -7.44 -24.75
CA GLY A 17 26.47 -7.74 -23.82
C GLY A 17 25.47 -6.57 -23.72
N ALA A 18 24.19 -6.91 -23.84
CA ALA A 18 23.15 -6.17 -23.14
C ALA A 18 23.39 -6.49 -21.66
N GLU A 19 24.08 -5.61 -20.93
CA GLU A 19 23.44 -4.52 -20.18
C GLU A 19 22.21 -5.03 -19.45
N GLY A 20 22.41 -5.15 -18.14
CA GLY A 20 21.44 -5.47 -17.11
C GLY A 20 20.01 -5.52 -17.59
N GLY A 21 19.48 -6.74 -17.67
CA GLY A 21 18.24 -6.97 -16.96
C GLY A 21 18.52 -6.51 -15.54
N GLU A 22 18.18 -5.25 -15.25
CA GLU A 22 17.87 -4.84 -13.89
C GLU A 22 16.92 -5.92 -13.44
N ASP A 23 17.42 -6.81 -12.57
CA ASP A 23 16.61 -7.81 -11.91
C ASP A 23 15.44 -7.00 -11.36
N VAL A 24 14.30 -7.06 -12.06
CA VAL A 24 13.01 -6.68 -11.52
C VAL A 24 12.81 -7.77 -10.49
N PHE A 25 13.46 -7.59 -9.35
CA PHE A 25 13.13 -8.31 -8.15
C PHE A 25 11.63 -8.08 -8.02
N ASP A 26 10.87 -9.16 -8.17
CA ASP A 26 9.49 -9.28 -7.72
C ASP A 26 9.52 -8.80 -6.26
N ASP A 27 9.33 -7.50 -6.05
CA ASP A 27 9.45 -6.91 -4.73
C ASP A 27 8.12 -7.17 -4.05
N PRO A 28 8.06 -8.16 -3.15
CA PRO A 28 6.78 -8.64 -2.65
C PRO A 28 6.08 -7.57 -1.82
N ILE A 29 6.82 -6.62 -1.23
CA ILE A 29 6.23 -5.52 -0.46
C ILE A 29 5.59 -4.50 -1.39
N LEU A 30 6.25 -4.16 -2.50
CA LEU A 30 5.71 -3.19 -3.46
C LEU A 30 4.51 -3.78 -4.20
N GLU A 31 4.59 -5.04 -4.63
CA GLU A 31 3.50 -5.77 -5.27
C GLU A 31 2.28 -5.90 -4.37
N GLN A 32 2.48 -6.36 -3.12
CA GLN A 32 1.42 -6.39 -2.13
C GLN A 32 0.84 -4.99 -1.88
N GLY A 33 1.67 -3.93 -1.93
CA GLY A 33 1.21 -2.56 -1.75
C GLY A 33 0.12 -2.17 -2.75
N ALA A 34 0.25 -2.62 -4.00
CA ALA A 34 -0.76 -2.39 -5.03
C ALA A 34 -2.07 -3.15 -4.74
N VAL A 35 -1.95 -4.44 -4.38
CA VAL A 35 -3.09 -5.31 -4.08
C VAL A 35 -3.85 -4.82 -2.84
N VAL A 36 -3.13 -4.45 -1.77
CA VAL A 36 -3.71 -3.94 -0.53
C VAL A 36 -4.39 -2.57 -0.76
N LEU A 37 -3.80 -1.70 -1.58
CA LEU A 37 -4.43 -0.43 -1.96
C LEU A 37 -5.75 -0.67 -2.72
N ARG A 38 -5.75 -1.58 -3.71
CA ARG A 38 -6.97 -1.89 -4.48
C ARG A 38 -8.06 -2.45 -3.59
N GLY A 39 -7.74 -3.42 -2.72
CA GLY A 39 -8.68 -3.96 -1.75
C GLY A 39 -9.27 -2.89 -0.82
N TYR A 40 -8.40 -2.01 -0.29
CA TYR A 40 -8.84 -0.88 0.52
C TYR A 40 -9.80 0.05 -0.25
N VAL A 41 -9.47 0.41 -1.49
CA VAL A 41 -10.30 1.29 -2.32
C VAL A 41 -11.65 0.66 -2.64
N ILE A 42 -11.68 -0.62 -3.03
CA ILE A 42 -12.93 -1.36 -3.33
C ILE A 42 -13.87 -1.32 -2.13
N GLU A 43 -13.38 -1.66 -0.94
CA GLU A 43 -14.18 -1.65 0.29
C GLU A 43 -14.68 -0.23 0.64
N ARG A 44 -13.82 0.79 0.50
CA ARG A 44 -14.23 2.19 0.76
C ARG A 44 -15.26 2.71 -0.24
N ILE A 45 -15.21 2.27 -1.49
CA ILE A 45 -16.22 2.63 -2.50
C ILE A 45 -17.53 1.94 -2.17
N ASN A 46 -17.51 0.63 -1.91
CA ASN A 46 -18.70 -0.13 -1.55
C ASN A 46 -19.41 0.45 -0.32
N LEU A 47 -18.67 0.94 0.67
CA LEU A 47 -19.23 1.63 1.84
C LEU A 47 -19.81 3.01 1.53
N GLN A 48 -19.21 3.78 0.62
CA GLN A 48 -19.66 5.15 0.30
C GLN A 48 -20.80 5.15 -0.72
N ASP A 49 -20.77 4.24 -1.69
CA ASP A 49 -21.70 4.14 -2.82
C ASP A 49 -21.93 2.67 -3.21
N PRO A 50 -22.86 1.97 -2.52
CA PRO A 50 -23.14 0.55 -2.77
C PRO A 50 -23.68 0.24 -4.18
N GLY A 51 -24.11 1.27 -4.93
CA GLY A 51 -24.55 1.12 -6.32
C GLY A 51 -23.40 1.05 -7.32
N LEU A 52 -22.20 1.49 -6.92
CA LEU A 52 -21.00 1.49 -7.74
C LEU A 52 -20.18 0.22 -7.50
N TYR A 53 -20.35 -0.76 -8.38
CA TYR A 53 -19.55 -1.98 -8.38
C TYR A 53 -18.16 -1.70 -8.97
N VAL A 54 -17.12 -1.98 -8.18
CA VAL A 54 -15.71 -1.83 -8.59
C VAL A 54 -14.97 -3.14 -8.33
N SER A 55 -14.32 -3.66 -9.35
CA SER A 55 -13.46 -4.85 -9.28
C SER A 55 -11.99 -4.48 -9.21
N SER A 56 -11.11 -5.45 -8.92
CA SER A 56 -9.66 -5.26 -9.02
C SER A 56 -9.24 -4.85 -10.43
N GLU A 57 -9.89 -5.39 -11.45
CA GLU A 57 -9.58 -5.15 -12.87
C GLU A 57 -9.86 -3.70 -13.28
N ASP A 58 -10.94 -3.12 -12.77
CA ASP A 58 -11.27 -1.69 -12.97
C ASP A 58 -10.18 -0.77 -12.38
N LEU A 59 -9.46 -1.27 -11.38
CA LEU A 59 -8.33 -0.60 -10.74
C LEU A 59 -6.97 -1.04 -11.31
N GLY A 60 -6.95 -1.81 -12.41
CA GLY A 60 -5.72 -2.28 -13.06
C GLY A 60 -5.00 -3.41 -12.32
N GLY A 61 -5.71 -4.17 -11.48
CA GLY A 61 -5.24 -5.38 -10.82
C GLY A 61 -5.60 -6.67 -11.56
N SER A 62 -5.20 -7.79 -10.98
CA SER A 62 -5.50 -9.13 -11.51
C SER A 62 -6.83 -9.66 -10.97
N PRO A 63 -7.51 -10.56 -11.70
CA PRO A 63 -8.68 -11.25 -11.16
C PRO A 63 -8.31 -12.05 -9.92
N ASN A 64 -9.21 -12.10 -8.93
CA ASN A 64 -9.10 -12.91 -7.71
C ASN A 64 -7.92 -12.58 -6.78
N GLU A 65 -7.13 -11.52 -7.03
CA GLU A 65 -6.03 -11.12 -6.13
C GLU A 65 -6.51 -10.75 -4.71
N GLN A 66 -7.80 -10.42 -4.56
CA GLN A 66 -8.44 -10.09 -3.29
C GLN A 66 -8.98 -11.33 -2.56
N GLU A 67 -8.85 -12.54 -3.14
CA GLU A 67 -9.31 -13.77 -2.49
C GLU A 67 -8.34 -14.28 -1.41
N ASP A 68 -7.08 -13.83 -1.44
CA ASP A 68 -6.06 -14.18 -0.45
C ASP A 68 -6.51 -13.77 0.98
N PRO A 69 -6.67 -14.74 1.90
CA PRO A 69 -7.08 -14.46 3.28
C PRO A 69 -6.17 -13.47 4.01
N GLN A 70 -4.86 -13.48 3.73
CA GLN A 70 -3.91 -12.58 4.36
C GLN A 70 -4.12 -11.15 3.89
N ILE A 71 -4.36 -10.95 2.58
CA ILE A 71 -4.68 -9.64 2.00
C ILE A 71 -5.97 -9.10 2.61
N LYS A 72 -7.02 -9.93 2.69
CA LYS A 72 -8.29 -9.55 3.33
C LYS A 72 -8.08 -9.08 4.76
N GLU A 73 -7.32 -9.84 5.56
CA GLU A 73 -7.06 -9.47 6.95
C GLU A 73 -6.27 -8.16 7.06
N VAL A 74 -5.25 -7.94 6.21
CA VAL A 74 -4.50 -6.67 6.16
C VAL A 74 -5.45 -5.51 5.85
N VAL A 75 -6.24 -5.64 4.79
CA VAL A 75 -7.20 -4.60 4.36
C VAL A 75 -8.20 -4.30 5.47
N GLU A 76 -8.76 -5.31 6.12
CA GLU A 76 -9.66 -5.15 7.26
C GLU A 76 -9.02 -4.36 8.41
N GLN A 77 -7.76 -4.62 8.75
CA GLN A 77 -7.09 -3.85 9.80
C GLN A 77 -6.84 -2.39 9.40
N LEU A 78 -6.50 -2.14 8.13
CA LEU A 78 -6.34 -0.77 7.62
C LEU A 78 -7.67 -0.02 7.61
N LEU A 79 -8.78 -0.68 7.30
CA LEU A 79 -10.13 -0.10 7.38
C LEU A 79 -10.51 0.26 8.81
N LYS A 80 -10.22 -0.60 9.79
CA LYS A 80 -10.43 -0.29 11.22
C LYS A 80 -9.67 0.96 11.66
N ILE A 81 -8.40 1.08 11.27
CA ILE A 81 -7.61 2.29 11.51
C ILE A 81 -8.25 3.50 10.82
N ALA A 82 -8.75 3.32 9.60
CA ALA A 82 -9.36 4.40 8.84
C ALA A 82 -10.64 4.92 9.50
N ASP A 83 -11.44 4.05 10.12
CA ASP A 83 -12.64 4.45 10.84
C ASP A 83 -12.32 5.24 12.11
N ASP A 84 -11.20 4.92 12.77
CA ASP A 84 -10.66 5.70 13.89
C ASP A 84 -10.14 7.07 13.42
N ILE A 85 -9.51 7.14 12.24
CA ILE A 85 -8.93 8.37 11.68
C ILE A 85 -9.96 9.28 11.03
N ASN A 86 -10.99 8.75 10.38
CA ASN A 86 -12.03 9.55 9.70
C ASN A 86 -12.80 10.45 10.69
N ARG A 87 -12.69 10.19 12.00
CA ARG A 87 -13.16 11.09 13.06
C ARG A 87 -12.32 12.37 13.20
N ASN A 88 -11.07 12.38 12.72
CA ASN A 88 -10.16 13.53 12.75
C ASN A 88 -10.23 14.29 11.42
N ALA A 89 -10.77 15.51 11.46
CA ALA A 89 -10.92 16.44 10.33
C ALA A 89 -9.60 16.83 9.63
N VAL A 90 -8.45 16.39 10.14
CA VAL A 90 -7.10 16.74 9.68
C VAL A 90 -6.87 16.33 8.23
N LEU A 91 -7.32 15.15 7.79
CA LEU A 91 -7.11 14.72 6.42
C LEU A 91 -7.90 15.58 5.42
N GLN A 92 -9.14 15.92 5.76
CA GLN A 92 -9.98 16.81 4.95
C GLN A 92 -9.39 18.22 4.90
N GLN A 93 -8.82 18.69 6.01
CA GLN A 93 -8.12 19.97 6.06
C GLN A 93 -6.89 19.97 5.14
N LEU A 94 -6.05 18.93 5.16
CA LEU A 94 -4.87 18.83 4.30
C LEU A 94 -5.24 18.78 2.80
N ILE A 95 -6.31 18.07 2.45
CA ILE A 95 -6.84 18.04 1.07
C ILE A 95 -7.28 19.44 0.62
N ASN A 96 -7.96 20.19 1.50
CA ASN A 96 -8.45 21.53 1.19
C ASN A 96 -7.34 22.60 1.14
N GLN A 97 -6.18 22.34 1.74
CA GLN A 97 -5.04 23.27 1.79
C GLN A 97 -4.08 23.13 0.61
N ALA A 98 -4.09 22.00 -0.09
CA ALA A 98 -3.20 21.75 -1.21
C ALA A 98 -3.51 22.70 -2.39
N SER A 99 -2.47 23.40 -2.87
CA SER A 99 -2.60 24.49 -3.85
C SER A 99 -1.76 24.22 -5.11
N GLY A 100 -1.58 22.97 -5.49
CA GLY A 100 -0.83 22.56 -6.69
C GLY A 100 -1.56 22.89 -8.00
N SER A 101 -0.79 23.08 -9.08
CA SER A 101 -1.31 23.34 -10.43
C SER A 101 -1.92 22.09 -11.11
N GLY A 102 -1.62 20.89 -10.60
CA GLY A 102 -2.11 19.61 -11.12
C GLY A 102 -2.40 18.57 -10.04
N ALA A 103 -3.20 17.56 -10.37
CA ALA A 103 -3.65 16.51 -9.44
C ALA A 103 -2.48 15.72 -8.80
N GLN A 104 -1.42 15.45 -9.57
CA GLN A 104 -0.23 14.78 -9.06
C GLN A 104 0.54 15.64 -8.05
N ASP A 105 0.72 16.93 -8.34
CA ASP A 105 1.43 17.84 -7.44
C ASP A 105 0.71 17.96 -6.11
N ILE A 106 -0.62 18.14 -6.16
CA ILE A 106 -1.49 18.14 -4.99
C ILE A 106 -1.32 16.83 -4.20
N PHE A 107 -1.39 15.69 -4.88
CA PHE A 107 -1.27 14.39 -4.24
C PHE A 107 0.09 14.24 -3.52
N MET A 108 1.18 14.56 -4.21
CA MET A 108 2.53 14.42 -3.67
C MET A 108 2.82 15.43 -2.56
N GLU A 109 2.29 16.66 -2.65
CA GLU A 109 2.38 17.66 -1.59
C GLU A 109 1.69 17.18 -0.31
N VAL A 110 0.45 16.70 -0.41
CA VAL A 110 -0.28 16.15 0.73
C VAL A 110 0.44 14.91 1.27
N ALA A 111 0.92 14.00 0.43
CA ALA A 111 1.68 12.83 0.86
C ALA A 111 2.92 13.21 1.67
N ARG A 112 3.70 14.20 1.21
CA ARG A 112 4.86 14.73 1.97
C ARG A 112 4.43 15.28 3.32
N SER A 113 3.33 16.04 3.38
CA SER A 113 2.81 16.57 4.64
C SER A 113 2.38 15.48 5.63
N ILE A 114 1.78 14.39 5.14
CA ILE A 114 1.33 13.25 5.96
C ILE A 114 2.52 12.61 6.70
N PHE A 115 3.68 12.53 6.05
CA PHE A 115 4.86 11.83 6.59
C PHE A 115 5.94 12.76 7.17
N ALA A 116 5.71 14.07 7.24
CA ALA A 116 6.70 15.05 7.67
C ALA A 116 7.33 14.72 9.04
N ASP A 117 6.52 14.29 10.01
CA ASP A 117 7.01 13.94 11.36
C ASP A 117 7.25 12.43 11.58
N GLY A 118 7.35 11.64 10.52
CA GLY A 118 7.58 10.19 10.57
C GLY A 118 6.43 9.30 10.09
N ILE A 119 6.59 7.99 10.24
CA ILE A 119 5.73 6.96 9.62
C ILE A 119 5.05 6.11 10.69
N ASN A 120 3.75 5.89 10.52
CA ASN A 120 2.98 4.90 11.28
C ASN A 120 1.79 4.42 10.42
N TRP A 121 1.16 3.30 10.81
CA TRP A 121 0.02 2.75 10.07
C TRP A 121 -1.14 3.72 9.88
N GLY A 122 -1.36 4.66 10.80
CA GLY A 122 -2.39 5.68 10.63
C GLY A 122 -2.07 6.67 9.50
N ARG A 123 -0.80 7.07 9.37
CA ARG A 123 -0.33 7.90 8.25
C ARG A 123 -0.34 7.14 6.92
N VAL A 124 -0.03 5.85 6.92
CA VAL A 124 -0.18 4.98 5.73
C VAL A 124 -1.66 4.94 5.30
N VAL A 125 -2.58 4.78 6.24
CA VAL A 125 -4.02 4.81 5.96
C VAL A 125 -4.48 6.18 5.46
N ALA A 126 -3.93 7.29 5.97
CA ALA A 126 -4.20 8.63 5.45
C ALA A 126 -3.82 8.78 3.97
N LEU A 127 -2.66 8.25 3.56
CA LEU A 127 -2.24 8.20 2.15
C LEU A 127 -3.22 7.37 1.31
N PHE A 128 -3.62 6.20 1.79
CA PHE A 128 -4.56 5.33 1.08
C PHE A 128 -5.94 6.00 0.93
N HIS A 129 -6.37 6.71 1.98
CA HIS A 129 -7.63 7.44 1.94
C HIS A 129 -7.59 8.63 0.97
N LEU A 130 -6.45 9.32 0.88
CA LEU A 130 -6.22 10.35 -0.15
C LEU A 130 -6.36 9.73 -1.56
N ALA A 131 -5.68 8.62 -1.81
CA ALA A 131 -5.75 7.92 -3.11
C ALA A 131 -7.17 7.48 -3.46
N TYR A 132 -7.89 6.91 -2.49
CA TYR A 132 -9.30 6.55 -2.62
C TYR A 132 -10.17 7.74 -3.08
N LYS A 133 -9.99 8.94 -2.51
CA LYS A 133 -10.77 10.13 -2.91
C LYS A 133 -10.49 10.53 -4.35
N PHE A 134 -9.25 10.42 -4.81
CA PHE A 134 -8.88 10.70 -6.20
C PHE A 134 -9.47 9.64 -7.15
N ILE A 135 -9.36 8.36 -6.78
CA ILE A 135 -9.89 7.24 -7.59
C ILE A 135 -11.41 7.30 -7.69
N TYR A 136 -12.11 7.55 -6.58
CA TYR A 136 -13.57 7.71 -6.57
C TYR A 136 -14.02 8.87 -7.48
N LYS A 137 -13.30 10.00 -7.44
CA LYS A 137 -13.55 11.12 -8.36
C LYS A 137 -13.31 10.72 -9.81
N ALA A 138 -12.24 9.99 -10.12
CA ALA A 138 -11.95 9.53 -11.48
C ALA A 138 -13.01 8.55 -12.01
N LEU A 139 -13.49 7.63 -11.17
CA LEU A 139 -14.56 6.68 -11.51
C LEU A 139 -15.88 7.42 -11.83
N THR A 140 -16.28 8.35 -10.97
CA THR A 140 -17.54 9.11 -11.13
C THR A 140 -17.51 10.13 -12.27
N THR A 141 -16.34 10.44 -12.82
CA THR A 141 -16.14 11.33 -13.97
C THR A 141 -15.72 10.59 -15.25
N ASN A 142 -15.72 9.26 -15.22
CA ASN A 142 -15.37 8.37 -16.34
C ASN A 142 -13.94 8.59 -16.91
N HIS A 143 -12.97 8.86 -16.03
CA HIS A 143 -11.56 9.06 -16.37
C HIS A 143 -10.70 7.87 -15.92
N LEU A 144 -10.99 6.67 -16.42
CA LEU A 144 -10.38 5.41 -15.98
C LEU A 144 -8.84 5.38 -16.15
N GLU A 145 -8.30 6.02 -17.19
CA GLU A 145 -6.85 6.15 -17.39
C GLU A 145 -6.14 6.86 -16.23
N THR A 146 -6.87 7.70 -15.49
CA THR A 146 -6.35 8.41 -14.31
C THR A 146 -6.16 7.49 -13.12
N ILE A 147 -6.92 6.40 -13.02
CA ILE A 147 -6.85 5.46 -11.89
C ILE A 147 -5.48 4.80 -11.82
N ARG A 148 -4.95 4.35 -12.97
CA ARG A 148 -3.60 3.75 -13.06
C ARG A 148 -2.51 4.74 -12.66
N MET A 149 -2.66 6.01 -13.04
CA MET A 149 -1.74 7.08 -12.62
C MET A 149 -1.80 7.32 -11.11
N ILE A 150 -2.99 7.36 -10.51
CA ILE A 150 -3.11 7.56 -9.06
C ILE A 150 -2.47 6.39 -8.29
N ILE A 151 -2.67 5.15 -8.73
CA ILE A 151 -2.04 3.97 -8.13
C ILE A 151 -0.52 4.06 -8.27
N SER A 152 0.01 4.46 -9.42
CA SER A 152 1.46 4.61 -9.59
C SER A 152 2.06 5.69 -8.68
N TRP A 153 1.34 6.78 -8.40
CA TRP A 153 1.77 7.78 -7.42
C TRP A 153 1.85 7.22 -6.00
N VAL A 154 0.89 6.38 -5.59
CA VAL A 154 0.93 5.71 -4.29
C VAL A 154 2.11 4.75 -4.22
N LEU A 155 2.33 3.96 -5.28
CA LEU A 155 3.46 3.01 -5.35
C LEU A 155 4.80 3.74 -5.34
N GLN A 156 4.89 4.92 -5.95
CA GLN A 156 6.06 5.78 -5.85
C GLN A 156 6.32 6.20 -4.39
N VAL A 157 5.30 6.67 -3.67
CA VAL A 157 5.43 7.01 -2.24
C VAL A 157 5.80 5.78 -1.41
N ILE A 158 5.23 4.60 -1.71
CA ILE A 158 5.60 3.36 -1.03
C ILE A 158 7.09 3.07 -1.25
N LYS A 159 7.55 3.08 -2.50
CA LYS A 159 8.94 2.79 -2.87
C LYS A 159 9.93 3.78 -2.26
N GLU A 160 9.63 5.08 -2.33
CA GLU A 160 10.56 6.14 -1.94
C GLU A 160 10.56 6.44 -0.43
N VAL A 161 9.40 6.32 0.23
CA VAL A 161 9.23 6.77 1.62
C VAL A 161 8.93 5.60 2.57
N LEU A 162 7.97 4.75 2.22
CA LEU A 162 7.46 3.75 3.16
C LEU A 162 8.30 2.47 3.19
N TYR A 163 9.03 2.18 2.12
CA TYR A 163 9.69 0.90 1.91
C TYR A 163 10.62 0.49 3.06
N PRO A 164 11.59 1.32 3.51
CA PRO A 164 12.48 0.93 4.59
C PRO A 164 11.74 0.65 5.90
N TRP A 165 10.65 1.40 6.14
CA TRP A 165 9.82 1.23 7.32
C TRP A 165 8.97 -0.05 7.23
N LEU A 166 8.38 -0.36 6.07
CA LEU A 166 7.60 -1.57 5.85
C LEU A 166 8.45 -2.82 6.04
N VAL A 167 9.70 -2.81 5.55
CA VAL A 167 10.67 -3.89 5.81
C VAL A 167 10.87 -4.10 7.32
N GLN A 168 11.02 -3.04 8.10
CA GLN A 168 11.15 -3.12 9.56
C GLN A 168 9.88 -3.64 10.25
N GLN A 169 8.70 -3.44 9.66
CA GLN A 169 7.44 -4.00 10.16
C GLN A 169 7.23 -5.47 9.75
N GLY A 170 8.12 -6.05 8.94
CA GLY A 170 7.93 -7.39 8.37
C GLY A 170 6.93 -7.41 7.21
N GLY A 171 6.78 -6.30 6.48
CA GLY A 171 5.84 -6.13 5.39
C GLY A 171 4.44 -5.70 5.84
N TRP A 172 3.45 -5.86 4.95
CA TRP A 172 2.08 -5.42 5.18
C TRP A 172 1.37 -6.15 6.32
N VAL A 173 1.73 -7.41 6.57
CA VAL A 173 1.24 -8.21 7.72
C VAL A 173 1.59 -7.60 9.08
N GLY A 174 2.56 -6.68 9.13
CA GLY A 174 2.91 -5.95 10.34
C GLY A 174 1.74 -5.19 10.97
N VAL A 175 0.75 -4.77 10.16
CA VAL A 175 -0.47 -4.12 10.67
C VAL A 175 -1.30 -5.06 11.56
N ILE A 176 -1.39 -6.34 11.19
CA ILE A 176 -2.15 -7.36 11.91
C ILE A 176 -1.49 -7.66 13.25
N GLN A 177 -0.16 -7.82 13.25
CA GLN A 177 0.61 -8.13 14.45
C GLN A 177 0.45 -7.07 15.53
N ARG A 178 0.34 -5.79 15.15
CA ARG A 178 0.05 -4.70 16.09
C ARG A 178 -1.25 -4.95 16.83
N PHE A 179 -2.35 -5.18 16.13
CA PHE A 179 -3.67 -5.39 16.75
C PHE A 179 -3.73 -6.67 17.59
N SER A 180 -3.10 -7.75 17.12
CA SER A 180 -3.03 -9.00 17.89
C SER A 180 -2.30 -8.80 19.23
N ARG A 181 -1.19 -8.05 19.24
CA ARG A 181 -0.43 -7.74 20.47
C ARG A 181 -1.26 -6.92 21.46
N TRP A 182 -1.98 -5.90 21.01
CA TRP A 182 -2.86 -5.11 21.89
C TRP A 182 -3.99 -5.97 22.48
N ARG A 183 -4.60 -6.85 21.67
CA ARG A 183 -5.63 -7.78 22.14
C ARG A 183 -5.10 -8.70 23.24
N THR A 184 -3.93 -9.31 23.05
CA THR A 184 -3.31 -10.19 24.05
C THR A 184 -2.97 -9.45 25.34
N LEU A 185 -2.46 -8.21 25.24
CA LEU A 185 -2.16 -7.38 26.41
C LEU A 185 -3.43 -7.04 27.21
N THR A 186 -4.53 -6.69 26.54
CA THR A 186 -5.82 -6.41 27.20
C THR A 186 -6.38 -7.63 27.90
N VAL A 187 -6.32 -8.80 27.28
CA VAL A 187 -6.76 -10.06 27.90
C VAL A 187 -5.90 -10.39 29.12
N ALA A 188 -4.58 -10.30 29.00
CA ALA A 188 -3.68 -10.54 30.12
C ALA A 188 -3.93 -9.57 31.28
N ALA A 189 -4.09 -8.28 31.00
CA ALA A 189 -4.41 -7.27 32.01
C ALA A 189 -5.78 -7.56 32.68
N SER A 190 -6.78 -7.96 31.90
CA SER A 190 -8.10 -8.33 32.43
C SER A 190 -8.03 -9.54 33.36
N ILE A 191 -7.23 -10.56 33.01
CA ILE A 191 -6.99 -11.74 33.86
C ILE A 191 -6.31 -11.32 35.17
N VAL A 192 -5.28 -10.47 35.11
CA VAL A 192 -4.58 -9.97 36.31
C VAL A 192 -5.52 -9.17 37.20
N LEU A 193 -6.34 -8.28 36.63
CA LEU A 193 -7.34 -7.51 37.37
C LEU A 193 -8.38 -8.41 38.05
N LEU A 194 -8.89 -9.43 37.36
CA LEU A 194 -9.81 -10.41 37.94
C LEU A 194 -9.16 -11.19 39.09
N ALA A 195 -7.91 -11.64 38.92
CA ALA A 195 -7.17 -12.34 39.97
C ALA A 195 -6.95 -11.45 41.21
N ALA A 196 -6.56 -10.19 41.01
CA ALA A 196 -6.38 -9.21 42.09
C ALA A 196 -7.72 -8.91 42.81
N PHE A 197 -8.81 -8.76 42.05
CA PHE A 197 -10.14 -8.55 42.61
C PHE A 197 -10.61 -9.74 43.46
N VAL A 198 -10.42 -10.97 42.98
CA VAL A 198 -10.73 -12.20 43.73
C VAL A 198 -9.88 -12.31 45.00
N TYR A 199 -8.58 -12.01 44.90
CA TYR A 199 -7.68 -12.02 46.04
C TYR A 199 -8.10 -11.01 47.11
N TYR A 200 -8.39 -9.77 46.72
CA TYR A 200 -8.85 -8.71 47.62
C TYR A 200 -10.18 -9.07 48.29
N ARG A 201 -11.12 -9.68 47.55
CA ARG A 201 -12.40 -10.14 48.10
C ARG A 201 -12.22 -11.31 49.08
N LYS A 202 -11.19 -12.13 48.93
CA LYS A 202 -10.90 -13.27 49.82
C LYS A 202 -10.15 -12.88 51.09
N THR A 203 -9.40 -11.77 51.06
CA THR A 203 -8.59 -11.29 52.20
C THR A 203 -9.32 -10.27 53.09
N ARG A 204 -10.56 -9.94 52.77
CA ARG A 204 -11.44 -9.05 53.53
C ARG A 204 -12.66 -9.82 54.03
#